data_AF-A0A7W5AEH8-F1
#
_entry.id   AF-A0A7W5AEH8-F1
#
_cell.length_a   1.000
_cell.length_b   1.000
_cell.length_c   1.000
_cell.angle_alpha   90.00
_cell.angle_beta   90.00
_cell.angle_gamma   90.00
#
_symmetry.space_group_name_H-M   'P 1'
#
loop_
_entity.id
_entity.type
_entity.pdbx_description
1 polymer ?
#
loop_
_entity_poly.entity_id
_entity_poly.type
_entity_poly.pdbx_seq_one_letter_code
_entity_poly.pdbx_strand_id
1 'polypeptide(L)'
;MPIKPVHGGDPMPLESPDDVATLVGHLERRDREPAWLGDHFSYLAGTRPDWFRPFQETVIAGNHLPFWEVVYNDACVLLAGASDRCVETLAGRLRDRWSHYDMWALAAIGTDAARVVIADLVRAGGDRQDLEDSGIWVPPTGPAEYRFTSQRRAVVLEPGDFPGADNPVGLPVERIVRDPATTPVVWHYASFRLGQIPGLPPFPAERAHLVAPASACLWTVFADIGADGRYLGEEVRFESGDDDPDEDYADDAPGFGVGRVVLRPYGPDLIYSNGNVHSSPGVVGTAGGPPIGLYPNPSCPSCKRLMFHALTVETYIREHGDGFRSLYLCEDCHKVASTATGWN
;
A
#
# COMPACT_ATOMS: atom_id res chain seq x y z
N MET A 1 -18.15 -12.78 9.78
CA MET A 1 -17.69 -12.45 11.16
C MET A 1 -18.07 -10.99 11.39
N PRO A 2 -18.62 -10.62 12.55
CA PRO A 2 -18.85 -9.21 12.84
C PRO A 2 -17.52 -8.47 12.84
N ILE A 3 -17.51 -7.27 12.26
CA ILE A 3 -16.40 -6.33 12.37
C ILE A 3 -16.18 -6.05 13.85
N LYS A 4 -14.95 -5.83 14.30
CA LYS A 4 -14.69 -5.28 15.62
C LYS A 4 -13.98 -3.96 15.42
N PRO A 5 -14.69 -2.82 15.50
CA PRO A 5 -14.10 -1.50 15.30
C PRO A 5 -12.95 -1.29 16.26
N VAL A 6 -11.85 -0.75 15.77
CA VAL A 6 -10.62 -0.55 16.55
C VAL A 6 -10.89 0.40 17.72
N HIS A 7 -11.77 1.39 17.52
CA HIS A 7 -12.11 2.41 18.50
C HIS A 7 -13.25 2.03 19.47
N GLY A 8 -13.62 0.75 19.55
CA GLY A 8 -14.47 0.23 20.65
C GLY A 8 -15.97 0.56 20.59
N GLY A 9 -16.45 1.20 19.52
CA GLY A 9 -17.88 1.34 19.27
C GLY A 9 -18.55 0.00 18.96
N ASP A 10 -19.85 -0.12 19.27
CA ASP A 10 -20.62 -1.32 18.93
C ASP A 10 -20.53 -1.57 17.42
N PRO A 11 -20.16 -2.78 17.00
CA PRO A 11 -20.05 -3.10 15.58
C PRO A 11 -21.41 -3.12 14.93
N MET A 12 -21.49 -2.57 13.71
CA MET A 12 -22.67 -2.76 12.87
C MET A 12 -22.50 -4.03 12.03
N PRO A 13 -23.53 -4.89 11.94
CA PRO A 13 -23.49 -5.98 10.97
C PRO A 13 -23.42 -5.41 9.55
N LEU A 14 -22.61 -6.03 8.70
CA LEU A 14 -22.60 -5.81 7.24
C LEU A 14 -22.92 -7.14 6.57
N GLU A 15 -24.19 -7.55 6.65
CA GLU A 15 -24.68 -8.85 6.19
C GLU A 15 -25.63 -8.73 5.00
N SER A 16 -26.11 -7.52 4.71
CA SER A 16 -27.03 -7.22 3.63
C SER A 16 -26.77 -5.83 2.99
N PRO A 17 -27.29 -5.58 1.77
CA PRO A 17 -27.28 -4.23 1.18
C PRO A 17 -27.97 -3.14 2.03
N ASP A 18 -29.00 -3.50 2.81
CA ASP A 18 -29.71 -2.56 3.69
C ASP A 18 -28.82 -2.04 4.84
N ASP A 19 -27.86 -2.86 5.28
CA ASP A 19 -26.86 -2.44 6.26
C ASP A 19 -25.94 -1.37 5.67
N VAL A 20 -25.62 -1.45 4.37
CA VAL A 20 -24.82 -0.42 3.67
C VAL A 20 -25.59 0.89 3.58
N ALA A 21 -26.90 0.85 3.33
CA ALA A 21 -27.75 2.05 3.38
C ALA A 21 -27.72 2.70 4.77
N THR A 22 -27.75 1.88 5.82
CA THR A 22 -27.63 2.35 7.21
C THR A 22 -26.26 2.98 7.48
N LEU A 23 -25.17 2.37 6.97
CA LEU A 23 -23.81 2.91 7.07
C LEU A 23 -23.70 4.29 6.41
N VAL A 24 -24.20 4.42 5.18
CA VAL A 24 -24.21 5.68 4.43
C VAL A 24 -25.08 6.71 5.15
N GLY A 25 -26.21 6.30 5.73
CA GLY A 25 -27.03 7.20 6.55
C GLY A 25 -26.30 7.75 7.78
N HIS A 26 -25.42 6.97 8.41
CA HIS A 26 -24.56 7.47 9.49
C HIS A 26 -23.55 8.51 8.99
N LEU A 27 -22.94 8.27 7.83
CA LEU A 27 -22.06 9.23 7.16
C LEU A 27 -22.80 10.53 6.78
N GLU A 28 -24.04 10.43 6.31
CA GLU A 28 -24.87 11.59 5.98
C GLU A 28 -25.22 12.43 7.22
N ARG A 29 -25.62 11.77 8.30
CA ARG A 29 -26.00 12.43 9.56
C ARG A 29 -24.81 12.92 10.36
N ARG A 30 -23.62 12.39 10.11
CA ARG A 30 -22.39 12.66 10.88
C ARG A 30 -22.59 12.38 12.37
N ASP A 31 -23.29 11.29 12.68
CA ASP A 31 -23.67 10.87 14.02
C ASP A 31 -22.75 9.77 14.59
N ARG A 32 -21.66 9.46 13.88
CA ARG A 32 -20.62 8.50 14.25
C ARG A 32 -19.24 9.11 14.03
N GLU A 33 -18.26 8.59 14.77
CA GLU A 33 -16.84 8.92 14.57
C GLU A 33 -16.39 8.50 13.16
N PRO A 34 -15.67 9.37 12.43
CA PRO A 34 -15.15 9.05 11.10
C PRO A 34 -14.33 7.75 11.04
N ALA A 35 -13.45 7.51 12.02
CA ALA A 35 -12.63 6.29 12.05
C ALA A 35 -13.48 5.01 12.19
N TRP A 36 -14.60 5.09 12.95
CA TRP A 36 -15.56 3.98 13.02
C TRP A 36 -16.22 3.71 11.67
N LEU A 37 -16.54 4.76 10.90
CA LEU A 37 -17.06 4.61 9.54
C LEU A 37 -16.01 4.02 8.60
N GLY A 38 -14.76 4.49 8.71
CA GLY A 38 -13.60 3.98 7.98
C GLY A 38 -13.47 2.46 8.09
N ASP A 39 -13.44 1.92 9.32
CA ASP A 39 -13.37 0.47 9.58
C ASP A 39 -14.45 -0.33 8.82
N HIS A 40 -15.69 0.18 8.79
CA HIS A 40 -16.81 -0.50 8.14
C HIS A 40 -16.73 -0.40 6.62
N PHE A 41 -16.33 0.75 6.08
CA PHE A 41 -16.13 0.91 4.63
C PHE A 41 -14.93 0.11 4.13
N SER A 42 -13.84 -0.01 4.90
CA SER A 42 -12.71 -0.89 4.59
C SER A 42 -13.13 -2.36 4.55
N TYR A 43 -13.91 -2.82 5.54
CA TYR A 43 -14.48 -4.18 5.49
C TYR A 43 -15.40 -4.37 4.28
N LEU A 44 -16.25 -3.38 3.97
CA LEU A 44 -17.12 -3.42 2.80
C LEU A 44 -16.32 -3.53 1.50
N ALA A 45 -15.25 -2.74 1.35
CA ALA A 45 -14.33 -2.79 0.22
C ALA A 45 -13.70 -4.18 0.06
N GLY A 46 -13.26 -4.79 1.16
CA GLY A 46 -12.62 -6.10 1.16
C GLY A 46 -13.56 -7.29 0.93
N THR A 47 -14.88 -7.14 1.16
CA THR A 47 -15.81 -8.28 1.18
C THR A 47 -16.97 -8.20 0.19
N ARG A 48 -17.63 -7.05 0.06
CA ARG A 48 -18.88 -6.85 -0.71
C ARG A 48 -18.91 -5.45 -1.37
N PRO A 49 -17.88 -5.06 -2.15
CA PRO A 49 -17.79 -3.70 -2.69
C PRO A 49 -18.93 -3.36 -3.66
N ASP A 50 -19.53 -4.39 -4.28
CA ASP A 50 -20.69 -4.26 -5.16
C ASP A 50 -21.93 -3.69 -4.46
N TRP A 51 -22.09 -3.91 -3.16
CA TRP A 51 -23.22 -3.36 -2.39
C TRP A 51 -23.12 -1.85 -2.20
N PHE A 52 -21.92 -1.26 -2.33
CA PHE A 52 -21.73 0.18 -2.22
C PHE A 52 -22.06 0.95 -3.51
N ARG A 53 -22.09 0.26 -4.67
CA ARG A 53 -22.29 0.89 -5.99
C ARG A 53 -23.50 1.85 -6.05
N PRO A 54 -24.68 1.55 -5.48
CA PRO A 54 -25.82 2.46 -5.50
C PRO A 54 -25.60 3.78 -4.75
N PHE A 55 -24.60 3.85 -3.85
CA PHE A 55 -24.35 4.98 -2.95
C PHE A 55 -23.17 5.85 -3.36
N GLN A 56 -22.41 5.48 -4.41
CA GLN A 56 -21.26 6.25 -4.90
C GLN A 56 -21.65 7.71 -5.17
N GLU A 57 -22.75 7.94 -5.89
CA GLU A 57 -23.22 9.29 -6.21
C GLU A 57 -23.69 10.04 -4.97
N THR A 58 -24.37 9.38 -4.03
CA THR A 58 -24.79 9.99 -2.76
C THR A 58 -23.59 10.50 -1.97
N VAL A 59 -22.56 9.68 -1.79
CA VAL A 59 -21.35 10.05 -1.03
C VAL A 59 -20.59 11.18 -1.71
N ILE A 60 -20.45 11.12 -3.04
CA ILE A 60 -19.73 12.14 -3.82
C ILE A 60 -20.53 13.45 -3.86
N ALA A 61 -21.80 13.42 -4.28
CA ALA A 61 -22.60 14.62 -4.48
C ALA A 61 -22.99 15.30 -3.16
N GLY A 62 -23.15 14.52 -2.07
CA GLY A 62 -23.41 15.05 -0.73
C GLY A 62 -22.19 15.66 -0.03
N ASN A 63 -21.02 15.67 -0.69
CA ASN A 63 -19.76 16.19 -0.15
C ASN A 63 -19.37 15.51 1.18
N HIS A 64 -19.55 14.19 1.25
CA HIS A 64 -19.27 13.39 2.43
C HIS A 64 -17.82 12.91 2.51
N LEU A 65 -17.05 13.04 1.42
CA LEU A 65 -15.66 12.57 1.31
C LEU A 65 -14.74 13.01 2.47
N PRO A 66 -14.81 14.26 2.99
CA PRO A 66 -13.96 14.67 4.12
C PRO A 66 -14.23 13.94 5.45
N PHE A 67 -15.36 13.22 5.55
CA PHE A 67 -15.78 12.47 6.75
C PHE A 67 -15.82 10.96 6.49
N TRP A 68 -15.48 10.55 5.26
CA TRP A 68 -15.61 9.16 4.83
C TRP A 68 -14.43 8.30 5.30
N GLU A 69 -13.32 8.91 5.78
CA GLU A 69 -12.12 8.29 6.38
C GLU A 69 -11.75 6.88 5.85
N VAL A 70 -11.83 6.73 4.53
CA VAL A 70 -11.34 5.55 3.82
C VAL A 70 -9.96 5.83 3.28
N VAL A 71 -9.07 4.84 3.39
CA VAL A 71 -7.79 4.89 2.68
C VAL A 71 -8.03 4.81 1.17
N TYR A 72 -7.16 5.43 0.37
CA TYR A 72 -7.34 5.51 -1.08
C TYR A 72 -7.50 4.15 -1.78
N ASN A 73 -6.87 3.07 -1.27
CA ASN A 73 -7.06 1.73 -1.85
C ASN A 73 -8.52 1.27 -1.76
N ASP A 74 -9.17 1.50 -0.61
CA ASP A 74 -10.57 1.15 -0.41
C ASP A 74 -11.46 2.07 -1.25
N ALA A 75 -11.11 3.36 -1.34
CA ALA A 75 -11.78 4.26 -2.26
C ALA A 75 -11.70 3.77 -3.71
N CYS A 76 -10.53 3.29 -4.17
CA CYS A 76 -10.35 2.73 -5.52
C CYS A 76 -11.19 1.47 -5.78
N VAL A 77 -11.63 0.76 -4.74
CA VAL A 77 -12.53 -0.38 -4.85
C VAL A 77 -13.99 0.09 -4.80
N LEU A 78 -14.32 0.97 -3.85
CA LEU A 78 -15.68 1.44 -3.58
C LEU A 78 -16.18 2.43 -4.64
N LEU A 79 -15.32 3.30 -5.18
CA LEU A 79 -15.68 4.30 -6.20
C LEU A 79 -15.41 3.84 -7.64
N ALA A 80 -14.81 2.66 -7.83
CA ALA A 80 -14.50 2.14 -9.16
C ALA A 80 -15.74 2.19 -10.07
N GLY A 81 -15.59 2.86 -11.22
CA GLY A 81 -16.63 2.93 -12.23
C GLY A 81 -17.83 3.82 -11.87
N ALA A 82 -17.68 4.75 -10.91
CA ALA A 82 -18.73 5.74 -10.65
C ALA A 82 -19.07 6.54 -11.92
N SER A 83 -20.29 7.07 -11.96
CA SER A 83 -20.86 7.71 -13.14
C SER A 83 -20.10 8.97 -13.60
N ASP A 84 -20.21 9.33 -14.87
CA ASP A 84 -19.67 10.59 -15.40
C ASP A 84 -20.21 11.81 -14.64
N ARG A 85 -21.42 11.73 -14.08
CA ARG A 85 -21.97 12.77 -13.20
C ARG A 85 -21.14 12.96 -11.93
N CYS A 86 -20.62 11.88 -11.35
CA CYS A 86 -19.71 11.95 -10.21
C CYS A 86 -18.40 12.64 -10.61
N VAL A 87 -17.85 12.27 -11.78
CA VAL A 87 -16.64 12.89 -12.35
C VAL A 87 -16.85 14.39 -12.56
N GLU A 88 -17.95 14.80 -13.20
CA GLU A 88 -18.29 16.21 -13.43
C GLU A 88 -18.43 16.99 -12.13
N THR A 89 -19.06 16.39 -11.11
CA THR A 89 -19.26 17.00 -9.79
C THR A 89 -17.92 17.24 -9.07
N LEU A 90 -17.00 16.28 -9.13
CA LEU A 90 -15.66 16.41 -8.55
C LEU A 90 -14.80 17.39 -9.35
N ALA A 91 -14.84 17.32 -10.69
CA ALA A 91 -14.14 18.23 -11.58
C ALA A 91 -14.57 19.69 -11.39
N GLY A 92 -15.86 19.94 -11.14
CA GLY A 92 -16.39 21.26 -10.82
C GLY A 92 -15.81 21.78 -9.51
N ARG A 93 -15.91 20.98 -8.43
CA ARG A 93 -15.39 21.34 -7.11
C ARG A 93 -13.88 21.61 -7.13
N LEU A 94 -13.09 20.76 -7.80
CA LEU A 94 -11.63 20.92 -7.89
C LEU A 94 -11.20 22.16 -8.68
N ARG A 95 -12.01 22.62 -9.64
CA ARG A 95 -11.78 23.88 -10.35
C ARG A 95 -12.04 25.11 -9.46
N ASP A 96 -13.04 25.02 -8.59
CA ASP A 96 -13.40 26.11 -7.68
C ASP A 96 -12.45 26.17 -6.47
N ARG A 97 -12.08 25.00 -5.93
CA ARG A 97 -11.21 24.86 -4.77
C ARG A 97 -10.50 23.50 -4.78
N TRP A 98 -9.17 23.53 -4.67
CA TRP A 98 -8.39 22.31 -4.48
C TRP A 98 -8.75 21.61 -3.17
N SER A 99 -8.97 20.30 -3.25
CA SER A 99 -9.30 19.41 -2.13
C SER A 99 -8.67 18.05 -2.39
N HIS A 100 -7.79 17.64 -1.48
CA HIS A 100 -7.14 16.33 -1.58
C HIS A 100 -8.17 15.19 -1.61
N TYR A 101 -9.25 15.28 -0.83
CA TYR A 101 -10.33 14.28 -0.82
C TYR A 101 -11.08 14.19 -2.15
N ASP A 102 -11.38 15.32 -2.80
CA ASP A 102 -12.07 15.31 -4.09
C ASP A 102 -11.15 14.80 -5.21
N MET A 103 -9.85 15.13 -5.13
CA MET A 103 -8.85 14.57 -6.03
C MET A 103 -8.76 13.06 -5.81
N TRP A 104 -8.50 12.58 -4.60
CA TRP A 104 -8.49 11.15 -4.31
C TRP A 104 -9.74 10.40 -4.76
N ALA A 105 -10.93 10.97 -4.56
CA ALA A 105 -12.16 10.38 -5.07
C ALA A 105 -12.19 10.33 -6.60
N LEU A 106 -11.83 11.41 -7.29
CA LEU A 106 -11.79 11.47 -8.76
C LEU A 106 -10.79 10.44 -9.33
N ALA A 107 -9.63 10.32 -8.69
CA ALA A 107 -8.61 9.32 -9.00
C ALA A 107 -9.07 7.88 -8.67
N ALA A 108 -9.87 7.67 -7.63
CA ALA A 108 -10.42 6.36 -7.31
C ALA A 108 -11.49 5.87 -8.31
N ILE A 109 -12.17 6.77 -9.03
CA ILE A 109 -13.23 6.40 -9.99
C ILE A 109 -12.68 5.56 -11.15
N GLY A 110 -11.46 5.86 -11.64
CA GLY A 110 -10.76 5.00 -12.61
C GLY A 110 -11.28 5.01 -14.06
N THR A 111 -12.40 5.67 -14.37
CA THR A 111 -13.01 5.72 -15.72
C THR A 111 -12.20 6.57 -16.70
N ASP A 112 -12.45 6.40 -18.00
CA ASP A 112 -11.81 7.20 -19.04
C ASP A 112 -12.12 8.70 -18.88
N ALA A 113 -13.37 9.03 -18.52
CA ALA A 113 -13.76 10.41 -18.23
C ALA A 113 -12.95 11.01 -17.06
N ALA A 114 -12.80 10.25 -15.97
CA ALA A 114 -11.98 10.69 -14.83
C ALA A 114 -10.52 10.92 -15.24
N ARG A 115 -9.93 10.01 -16.04
CA ARG A 115 -8.54 10.13 -16.51
C ARG A 115 -8.30 11.37 -17.38
N VAL A 116 -9.27 11.72 -18.22
CA VAL A 116 -9.21 12.94 -19.04
C VAL A 116 -9.23 14.17 -18.12
N VAL A 117 -10.19 14.24 -17.19
CA VAL A 117 -10.30 15.36 -16.24
C VAL A 117 -9.02 15.52 -15.42
N ILE A 118 -8.45 14.44 -14.88
CA ILE A 118 -7.20 14.48 -14.11
C ILE A 118 -6.08 15.09 -14.93
N ALA A 119 -5.92 14.64 -16.18
CA ALA A 119 -4.88 15.14 -17.05
C ALA A 119 -5.05 16.64 -17.36
N ASP A 120 -6.29 17.08 -17.55
CA ASP A 120 -6.61 18.49 -17.80
C ASP A 120 -6.37 19.37 -16.55
N LEU A 121 -6.74 18.89 -15.36
CA LEU A 121 -6.46 19.58 -14.09
C LEU A 121 -4.96 19.77 -13.85
N VAL A 122 -4.15 18.73 -14.06
CA VAL A 122 -2.70 18.82 -13.90
C VAL A 122 -2.08 19.78 -14.93
N ARG A 123 -2.54 19.73 -16.19
CA ARG A 123 -2.07 20.66 -17.23
C ARG A 123 -2.48 22.10 -16.97
N ALA A 124 -3.59 22.33 -16.27
CA ALA A 124 -4.04 23.64 -15.84
C ALA A 124 -3.28 24.16 -14.59
N GLY A 125 -2.32 23.41 -14.06
CA GLY A 125 -1.50 23.80 -12.90
C GLY A 125 -1.94 23.18 -11.57
N GLY A 126 -2.80 22.16 -11.59
CA GLY A 126 -3.13 21.36 -10.40
C GLY A 126 -1.93 20.54 -9.89
N ASP A 127 -2.03 20.03 -8.66
CA ASP A 127 -0.94 19.30 -8.02
C ASP A 127 -0.70 17.94 -8.69
N ARG A 128 0.48 17.81 -9.29
CA ARG A 128 0.93 16.57 -9.95
C ARG A 128 1.47 15.56 -8.94
N GLN A 129 2.09 16.02 -7.86
CA GLN A 129 2.87 15.17 -6.97
C GLN A 129 1.96 14.17 -6.26
N ASP A 130 0.84 14.65 -5.69
CA ASP A 130 -0.18 13.82 -5.03
C ASP A 130 -0.70 12.69 -5.94
N LEU A 131 -0.88 12.97 -7.23
CA LEU A 131 -1.35 12.00 -8.22
C LEU A 131 -0.29 10.97 -8.56
N GLU A 132 0.95 11.42 -8.79
CA GLU A 132 2.06 10.53 -9.10
C GLU A 132 2.38 9.62 -7.92
N ASP A 133 2.32 10.12 -6.68
CA ASP A 133 2.45 9.35 -5.44
C ASP A 133 1.31 8.34 -5.25
N SER A 134 0.14 8.63 -5.81
CA SER A 134 -1.01 7.72 -5.87
C SER A 134 -0.97 6.76 -7.08
N GLY A 135 0.15 6.69 -7.79
CA GLY A 135 0.34 5.78 -8.92
C GLY A 135 -0.35 6.19 -10.22
N ILE A 136 -0.70 7.48 -10.36
CA ILE A 136 -1.33 8.04 -11.56
C ILE A 136 -0.31 8.90 -12.29
N TRP A 137 0.04 8.47 -13.49
CA TRP A 137 0.92 9.24 -14.35
C TRP A 137 0.11 10.12 -15.31
N VAL A 138 0.51 11.38 -15.44
CA VAL A 138 -0.08 12.30 -16.41
C VAL A 138 0.92 12.54 -17.55
N PRO A 139 0.74 11.92 -18.72
CA PRO A 139 1.59 12.17 -19.88
C PRO A 139 1.46 13.63 -20.37
N PRO A 140 2.43 14.15 -21.14
CA PRO A 140 2.35 15.49 -21.72
C PRO A 140 1.08 15.73 -22.54
N THR A 141 0.58 14.70 -23.22
CA THR A 141 -0.63 14.70 -24.05
C THR A 141 -1.46 13.45 -23.79
N GLY A 142 -2.79 13.52 -23.96
CA GLY A 142 -3.69 12.37 -23.77
C GLY A 142 -4.30 12.27 -22.35
N PRO A 143 -5.02 11.19 -22.03
CA PRO A 143 -5.57 10.97 -20.69
C PRO A 143 -4.49 10.61 -19.67
N ALA A 144 -4.81 10.69 -18.37
CA ALA A 144 -3.97 10.13 -17.32
C ALA A 144 -3.97 8.59 -17.37
N GLU A 145 -2.89 7.99 -16.86
CA GLU A 145 -2.66 6.55 -16.89
C GLU A 145 -2.44 6.03 -15.47
N TYR A 146 -3.26 5.06 -15.04
CA TYR A 146 -2.99 4.31 -13.81
C TYR A 146 -1.84 3.36 -14.07
N ARG A 147 -0.75 3.51 -13.32
CA ARG A 147 0.42 2.64 -13.44
C ARG A 147 0.24 1.32 -12.71
N PHE A 148 -0.65 1.30 -11.72
CA PHE A 148 -0.88 0.14 -10.87
C PHE A 148 -2.36 -0.26 -10.90
N THR A 149 -2.62 -1.54 -10.66
CA THR A 149 -3.98 -2.03 -10.52
C THR A 149 -4.58 -1.50 -9.23
N SER A 150 -5.86 -1.14 -9.21
CA SER A 150 -6.53 -0.77 -7.95
C SER A 150 -6.67 -1.96 -6.99
N GLN A 151 -6.63 -3.18 -7.53
CA GLN A 151 -6.81 -4.40 -6.75
C GLN A 151 -5.48 -4.95 -6.25
N ARG A 152 -5.26 -4.74 -4.96
CA ARG A 152 -4.21 -5.41 -4.21
C ARG A 152 -4.52 -6.90 -4.07
N ARG A 153 -3.53 -7.76 -4.26
CA ARG A 153 -3.66 -9.21 -3.99
C ARG A 153 -2.65 -9.67 -2.95
N ALA A 154 -3.11 -10.61 -2.14
CA ALA A 154 -2.28 -11.33 -1.18
C ALA A 154 -1.10 -12.00 -1.89
N VAL A 155 0.11 -11.72 -1.41
CA VAL A 155 1.31 -12.46 -1.81
C VAL A 155 1.53 -13.58 -0.80
N VAL A 156 1.60 -14.81 -1.32
CA VAL A 156 1.85 -16.01 -0.51
C VAL A 156 3.36 -16.23 -0.42
N LEU A 157 3.87 -16.48 0.77
CA LEU A 157 5.24 -16.95 0.90
C LEU A 157 5.37 -18.36 0.37
N GLU A 158 6.43 -18.59 -0.38
CA GLU A 158 6.84 -19.96 -0.61
C GLU A 158 7.46 -20.52 0.67
N PRO A 159 7.20 -21.79 1.00
CA PRO A 159 8.08 -22.50 1.92
C PRO A 159 9.50 -22.39 1.36
N GLY A 160 10.41 -21.83 2.16
CA GLY A 160 11.80 -21.66 1.75
C GLY A 160 12.48 -23.01 1.43
N ASP A 161 13.79 -23.00 1.20
CA ASP A 161 14.56 -24.21 0.89
C ASP A 161 14.66 -25.22 2.06
N PHE A 162 13.89 -25.02 3.12
CA PHE A 162 13.84 -25.85 4.34
C PHE A 162 12.47 -26.53 4.45
N PRO A 163 12.20 -27.60 3.69
CA PRO A 163 10.89 -28.25 3.61
C PRO A 163 10.40 -28.88 4.93
N GLY A 164 11.24 -28.90 5.98
CA GLY A 164 10.90 -29.41 7.31
C GLY A 164 10.78 -28.34 8.40
N ALA A 165 10.92 -27.06 8.07
CA ALA A 165 10.69 -26.00 9.03
C ALA A 165 9.18 -25.71 9.13
N ASP A 166 8.68 -25.54 10.36
CA ASP A 166 7.28 -25.15 10.60
C ASP A 166 6.92 -23.78 9.99
N ASN A 167 7.93 -23.02 9.58
CA ASN A 167 7.85 -21.65 9.08
C ASN A 167 8.97 -21.36 8.05
N PRO A 168 8.77 -20.45 7.07
CA PRO A 168 9.81 -20.06 6.13
C PRO A 168 11.03 -19.46 6.84
N VAL A 169 12.22 -19.92 6.46
CA VAL A 169 13.51 -19.37 6.93
C VAL A 169 14.08 -18.47 5.83
N GLY A 170 14.62 -17.32 6.22
CA GLY A 170 15.35 -16.41 5.34
C GLY A 170 16.53 -17.09 4.65
N LEU A 171 16.96 -16.49 3.54
CA LEU A 171 18.04 -16.99 2.68
C LEU A 171 19.37 -16.30 2.97
N PRO A 172 20.52 -17.01 2.84
CA PRO A 172 21.80 -16.47 3.27
C PRO A 172 22.12 -15.20 2.52
N VAL A 173 22.85 -14.28 3.17
CA VAL A 173 23.21 -13.00 2.55
C VAL A 173 23.92 -13.27 1.21
N GLU A 174 24.75 -14.31 1.13
CA GLU A 174 25.38 -14.77 -0.11
C GLU A 174 24.44 -15.27 -1.20
N ARG A 175 23.20 -15.64 -0.87
CA ARG A 175 22.17 -16.02 -1.84
C ARG A 175 21.33 -14.83 -2.33
N ILE A 176 21.38 -13.70 -1.64
CA ILE A 176 20.55 -12.53 -1.96
C ILE A 176 21.33 -11.37 -2.57
N VAL A 177 22.62 -11.21 -2.24
CA VAL A 177 23.49 -10.17 -2.78
C VAL A 177 24.66 -10.77 -3.53
N ARG A 178 25.23 -10.06 -4.52
CA ARG A 178 26.38 -10.55 -5.30
C ARG A 178 27.69 -10.50 -4.55
N ASP A 179 27.89 -9.47 -3.74
CA ASP A 179 29.11 -9.26 -2.94
C ASP A 179 28.78 -9.12 -1.45
N PRO A 180 28.72 -10.24 -0.70
CA PRO A 180 28.39 -10.23 0.73
C PRO A 180 29.41 -9.50 1.60
N ALA A 181 30.65 -9.34 1.13
CA ALA A 181 31.70 -8.72 1.93
C ALA A 181 31.59 -7.19 1.96
N THR A 182 30.94 -6.60 0.96
CA THR A 182 30.82 -5.15 0.79
C THR A 182 29.37 -4.65 0.85
N THR A 183 28.40 -5.56 0.86
CA THR A 183 26.98 -5.19 0.96
C THR A 183 26.65 -4.56 2.32
N PRO A 184 25.78 -3.54 2.35
CA PRO A 184 25.20 -3.05 3.60
C PRO A 184 24.07 -3.93 4.13
N VAL A 185 23.60 -4.92 3.36
CA VAL A 185 22.48 -5.80 3.72
C VAL A 185 22.91 -6.83 4.75
N VAL A 186 22.21 -6.87 5.89
CA VAL A 186 22.46 -7.85 6.96
C VAL A 186 21.24 -8.70 7.28
N TRP A 187 20.05 -8.22 6.91
CA TRP A 187 18.79 -8.91 7.15
C TRP A 187 18.11 -9.28 5.84
N HIS A 188 17.62 -10.52 5.80
CA HIS A 188 16.69 -10.99 4.79
C HIS A 188 15.37 -11.31 5.46
N TYR A 189 14.29 -10.68 4.99
CA TYR A 189 12.95 -10.97 5.48
C TYR A 189 12.34 -12.08 4.63
N ALA A 190 12.25 -11.86 3.32
CA ALA A 190 11.47 -12.72 2.46
C ALA A 190 11.93 -12.68 1.00
N SER A 191 11.64 -13.77 0.28
CA SER A 191 11.89 -13.92 -1.15
C SER A 191 10.57 -14.15 -1.88
N PHE A 192 10.46 -13.56 -3.06
CA PHE A 192 9.20 -13.49 -3.80
C PHE A 192 9.41 -13.86 -5.24
N ARG A 193 8.53 -14.67 -5.82
CA ARG A 193 8.51 -14.92 -7.26
C ARG A 193 7.78 -13.78 -7.96
N LEU A 194 8.49 -13.06 -8.82
CA LEU A 194 7.95 -11.88 -9.51
C LEU A 194 6.79 -12.26 -10.44
N GLY A 195 6.82 -13.44 -11.05
CA GLY A 195 5.74 -13.94 -11.90
C GLY A 195 4.41 -14.23 -11.17
N GLN A 196 4.41 -14.24 -9.83
CA GLN A 196 3.19 -14.38 -9.02
C GLN A 196 2.61 -13.04 -8.58
N ILE A 197 3.32 -11.93 -8.82
CA ILE A 197 2.92 -10.58 -8.40
C ILE A 197 1.92 -10.00 -9.41
N PRO A 198 0.65 -9.78 -9.01
CA PRO A 198 -0.39 -9.33 -9.94
C PRO A 198 -0.14 -7.88 -10.37
N GLY A 199 -0.28 -7.62 -11.66
CA GLY A 199 -0.04 -6.28 -12.23
C GLY A 199 1.43 -5.91 -12.39
N LEU A 200 2.37 -6.75 -11.94
CA LEU A 200 3.79 -6.50 -12.18
C LEU A 200 4.11 -6.73 -13.68
N PRO A 201 4.71 -5.75 -14.36
CA PRO A 201 5.18 -5.95 -15.73
C PRO A 201 6.23 -7.07 -15.83
N PRO A 202 6.43 -7.66 -17.03
CA PRO A 202 7.47 -8.67 -17.22
C PRO A 202 8.83 -8.18 -16.70
N PHE A 203 9.43 -8.96 -15.81
CA PHE A 203 10.66 -8.62 -15.13
C PHE A 203 11.71 -9.70 -15.41
N PRO A 204 12.99 -9.34 -15.65
CA PRO A 204 14.01 -10.30 -16.09
C PRO A 204 14.45 -11.29 -15.00
N ALA A 205 14.31 -10.90 -13.73
CA ALA A 205 14.59 -11.78 -12.61
C ALA A 205 13.38 -12.66 -12.29
N GLU A 206 13.62 -13.92 -11.91
CA GLU A 206 12.54 -14.78 -11.38
C GLU A 206 12.07 -14.30 -10.00
N ARG A 207 12.99 -13.72 -9.22
CA ARG A 207 12.79 -13.43 -7.80
C ARG A 207 13.28 -12.05 -7.41
N ALA A 208 12.68 -11.50 -6.35
CA ALA A 208 13.19 -10.36 -5.60
C ALA A 208 13.11 -10.63 -4.09
N HIS A 209 13.83 -9.81 -3.33
CA HIS A 209 14.07 -10.01 -1.91
C HIS A 209 13.74 -8.75 -1.10
N LEU A 210 12.95 -8.88 -0.04
CA LEU A 210 12.86 -7.82 0.95
C LEU A 210 14.03 -7.95 1.93
N VAL A 211 14.84 -6.90 2.03
CA VAL A 211 16.11 -6.90 2.78
C VAL A 211 16.26 -5.63 3.62
N ALA A 212 17.13 -5.65 4.63
CA ALA A 212 17.48 -4.46 5.40
C ALA A 212 18.97 -4.37 5.75
N PRO A 213 19.46 -3.15 5.96
CA PRO A 213 20.76 -2.91 6.59
C PRO A 213 20.68 -3.12 8.11
N ALA A 214 21.83 -3.03 8.79
CA ALA A 214 21.92 -3.05 10.24
C ALA A 214 21.46 -1.70 10.84
N SER A 215 20.16 -1.37 10.73
CA SER A 215 19.62 -0.11 11.24
C SER A 215 18.20 -0.25 11.77
N ALA A 216 17.87 0.57 12.76
CA ALA A 216 16.54 0.72 13.35
C ALA A 216 15.88 2.08 13.01
N CYS A 217 16.52 2.93 12.20
CA CYS A 217 15.93 4.19 11.74
C CYS A 217 15.28 4.08 10.35
N LEU A 218 14.71 5.17 9.83
CA LEU A 218 14.20 5.24 8.46
C LEU A 218 15.34 5.11 7.44
N TRP A 219 15.16 4.23 6.47
CA TRP A 219 16.14 3.99 5.41
C TRP A 219 15.48 3.53 4.12
N THR A 220 16.20 3.71 3.02
CA THR A 220 15.94 3.07 1.74
C THR A 220 17.20 2.41 1.21
N VAL A 221 17.14 1.10 0.93
CA VAL A 221 18.18 0.37 0.19
C VAL A 221 17.77 0.33 -1.27
N PHE A 222 18.54 0.99 -2.13
CA PHE A 222 18.42 0.85 -3.59
C PHE A 222 19.41 -0.20 -4.08
N ALA A 223 19.00 -1.04 -5.01
CA ALA A 223 19.91 -1.97 -5.69
C ALA A 223 19.47 -2.24 -7.14
N ASP A 224 20.41 -2.68 -7.96
CA ASP A 224 20.10 -3.38 -9.21
C ASP A 224 19.83 -4.85 -8.92
N ILE A 225 19.01 -5.50 -9.74
CA ILE A 225 18.72 -6.94 -9.63
C ILE A 225 19.26 -7.70 -10.83
N GLY A 226 20.09 -8.70 -10.57
CA GLY A 226 20.61 -9.61 -11.58
C GLY A 226 19.52 -10.55 -12.12
N ALA A 227 19.75 -11.13 -13.29
CA ALA A 227 18.88 -12.18 -13.86
C ALA A 227 18.74 -13.40 -12.92
N ASP A 228 19.74 -13.62 -12.06
CA ASP A 228 19.77 -14.64 -11.01
C ASP A 228 19.00 -14.24 -9.73
N GLY A 229 18.35 -13.06 -9.72
CA GLY A 229 17.61 -12.53 -8.58
C GLY A 229 18.48 -11.84 -7.52
N ARG A 230 19.82 -11.96 -7.61
CA ARG A 230 20.75 -11.39 -6.63
C ARG A 230 20.93 -9.89 -6.85
N TYR A 231 20.98 -9.16 -5.74
CA TYR A 231 21.20 -7.71 -5.71
C TYR A 231 22.66 -7.35 -5.95
N LEU A 232 22.86 -6.17 -6.52
CA LEU A 232 24.18 -5.61 -6.80
C LEU A 232 24.16 -4.08 -6.73
N GLY A 233 25.28 -3.50 -6.28
CA GLY A 233 25.43 -2.05 -6.19
C GLY A 233 24.49 -1.44 -5.14
N GLU A 234 24.30 -2.14 -4.04
CA GLU A 234 23.42 -1.75 -2.95
C GLU A 234 23.86 -0.42 -2.32
N GLU A 235 22.97 0.58 -2.35
CA GLU A 235 23.17 1.90 -1.77
C GLU A 235 22.12 2.12 -0.69
N VAL A 236 22.54 2.45 0.54
CA VAL A 236 21.63 2.84 1.61
C VAL A 236 21.54 4.35 1.69
N ARG A 237 20.31 4.86 1.67
CA ARG A 237 20.00 6.25 2.00
C ARG A 237 19.25 6.28 3.31
N PHE A 238 19.80 7.00 4.27
CA PHE A 238 19.11 7.34 5.51
C PHE A 238 18.40 8.68 5.30
N GLU A 239 17.17 8.80 5.80
CA GLU A 239 16.54 10.11 5.90
C GLU A 239 17.23 10.88 7.03
N SER A 240 17.67 12.11 6.76
CA SER A 240 18.32 12.96 7.75
C SER A 240 17.29 13.36 8.81
N GLY A 241 17.41 12.79 10.02
CA GLY A 241 16.58 13.16 11.15
C GLY A 241 16.94 14.54 11.67
N ASP A 242 16.00 15.47 11.56
CA ASP A 242 15.96 16.71 12.35
C ASP A 242 14.57 16.91 13.00
N ASP A 243 13.73 15.87 13.06
CA ASP A 243 12.46 15.93 13.79
C ASP A 243 12.49 14.98 15.00
N ASP A 244 12.12 15.56 16.14
CA ASP A 244 12.16 15.10 17.54
C ASP A 244 11.99 13.59 17.79
N PRO A 245 12.72 13.00 18.75
CA PRO A 245 12.59 11.60 19.14
C PRO A 245 11.42 11.27 20.08
N ASP A 246 10.37 12.08 20.13
CA ASP A 246 9.31 11.93 21.13
C ASP A 246 7.92 12.22 20.54
N GLU A 247 7.34 11.27 19.80
CA GLU A 247 5.89 11.11 19.79
C GLU A 247 5.57 9.60 19.68
N ASP A 248 5.40 8.98 20.86
CA ASP A 248 4.88 7.63 21.05
C ASP A 248 3.53 7.47 20.32
N TYR A 249 3.56 7.00 19.08
CA TYR A 249 2.38 6.48 18.37
C TYR A 249 2.33 4.95 18.43
N ALA A 250 2.90 4.34 19.46
CA ALA A 250 2.54 2.98 19.86
C ALA A 250 1.18 3.03 20.58
N ASP A 251 0.11 3.25 19.83
CA ASP A 251 -1.20 2.84 20.34
C ASP A 251 -1.14 1.31 20.44
N ASP A 252 -1.23 0.79 21.67
CA ASP A 252 -1.42 -0.61 22.06
C ASP A 252 -2.75 -1.20 21.53
N ALA A 253 -3.17 -0.78 20.34
CA ALA A 253 -4.33 -1.30 19.66
C ALA A 253 -4.01 -2.75 19.25
N PRO A 254 -4.74 -3.76 19.76
CA PRO A 254 -4.54 -5.14 19.32
C PRO A 254 -4.78 -5.21 17.81
N GLY A 255 -3.74 -5.58 17.06
CA GLY A 255 -3.82 -5.79 15.61
C GLY A 255 -4.91 -6.80 15.26
N PHE A 256 -6.10 -6.32 14.90
CA PHE A 256 -7.24 -7.17 14.58
C PHE A 256 -7.20 -7.58 13.11
N GLY A 257 -7.41 -8.87 12.85
CA GLY A 257 -7.57 -9.39 11.48
C GLY A 257 -6.28 -9.55 10.69
N VAL A 258 -5.11 -9.39 11.31
CA VAL A 258 -3.84 -9.56 10.63
C VAL A 258 -3.51 -11.04 10.46
N GLY A 259 -3.21 -11.45 9.22
CA GLY A 259 -2.48 -12.69 8.99
C GLY A 259 -1.08 -12.58 9.61
N ARG A 260 -0.78 -13.44 10.58
CA ARG A 260 0.55 -13.57 11.19
C ARG A 260 1.27 -14.72 10.51
N VAL A 261 2.51 -14.48 10.10
CA VAL A 261 3.43 -15.54 9.72
C VAL A 261 4.72 -15.29 10.48
N VAL A 262 5.28 -16.39 10.99
CA VAL A 262 6.58 -16.35 11.64
C VAL A 262 7.61 -16.55 10.53
N LEU A 263 8.58 -15.65 10.42
CA LEU A 263 9.74 -15.83 9.56
C LEU A 263 10.93 -16.07 10.43
N ARG A 264 11.80 -17.01 10.10
CA ARG A 264 13.05 -17.13 10.83
C ARG A 264 14.12 -16.47 9.98
N PRO A 265 14.75 -15.35 10.36
CA PRO A 265 15.96 -14.89 9.67
C PRO A 265 17.06 -15.94 9.85
N TYR A 266 18.32 -15.55 9.62
CA TYR A 266 19.46 -16.24 10.26
C TYR A 266 19.32 -16.31 11.80
N GLY A 267 18.45 -15.49 12.39
CA GLY A 267 18.11 -15.45 13.81
C GLY A 267 16.78 -16.14 14.16
N PRO A 268 16.53 -16.39 15.46
CA PRO A 268 15.53 -17.37 15.89
C PRO A 268 14.05 -16.93 15.83
N ASP A 269 13.71 -15.64 15.85
CA ASP A 269 12.39 -15.25 16.40
C ASP A 269 11.52 -14.27 15.58
N LEU A 270 11.83 -13.94 14.33
CA LEU A 270 11.04 -12.94 13.60
C LEU A 270 9.57 -13.36 13.42
N ILE A 271 8.68 -12.51 13.87
CA ILE A 271 7.24 -12.66 13.73
C ILE A 271 6.80 -11.41 12.99
N TYR A 272 6.10 -11.58 11.88
CA TYR A 272 5.59 -10.42 11.15
C TYR A 272 4.08 -10.50 10.96
N SER A 273 3.51 -9.31 10.85
CA SER A 273 2.10 -8.99 10.67
C SER A 273 1.93 -8.37 9.29
N ASN A 274 0.90 -8.79 8.54
CA ASN A 274 0.53 -8.14 7.29
C ASN A 274 -0.52 -7.05 7.56
N GLY A 275 -0.11 -5.78 7.41
CA GLY A 275 -1.00 -4.62 7.57
C GLY A 275 -2.10 -4.48 6.51
N ASN A 276 -2.21 -5.38 5.51
CA ASN A 276 -3.29 -5.36 4.53
C ASN A 276 -3.72 -6.75 4.05
N VAL A 277 -5.01 -7.05 4.18
CA VAL A 277 -5.74 -8.30 3.85
C VAL A 277 -5.87 -9.28 5.01
N HIS A 278 -6.99 -9.11 5.69
CA HIS A 278 -7.78 -10.09 6.44
C HIS A 278 -7.22 -11.54 6.42
N SER A 279 -6.56 -11.89 7.52
CA SER A 279 -6.56 -13.21 8.16
C SER A 279 -6.39 -14.44 7.25
N SER A 280 -5.28 -14.54 6.52
CA SER A 280 -4.85 -15.78 5.84
C SER A 280 -3.44 -16.17 6.27
N PRO A 281 -3.25 -17.30 6.99
CA PRO A 281 -1.93 -17.85 7.26
C PRO A 281 -1.12 -18.05 5.98
N GLY A 282 0.14 -17.61 5.96
CA GLY A 282 1.03 -17.68 4.79
C GLY A 282 0.95 -16.47 3.84
N VAL A 283 0.07 -15.49 4.12
CA VAL A 283 -0.03 -14.23 3.36
C VAL A 283 0.76 -13.13 4.05
N VAL A 284 1.54 -12.38 3.26
CA VAL A 284 2.69 -11.65 3.81
C VAL A 284 2.75 -10.18 3.41
N GLY A 285 1.78 -9.78 2.62
CA GLY A 285 1.67 -8.44 2.07
C GLY A 285 0.60 -8.41 1.00
N THR A 286 0.21 -7.21 0.63
CA THR A 286 -0.49 -6.92 -0.61
C THR A 286 0.47 -6.32 -1.63
N ALA A 287 0.37 -6.77 -2.88
CA ALA A 287 1.08 -6.19 -4.01
C ALA A 287 0.14 -5.48 -4.98
N GLY A 288 0.70 -4.57 -5.78
CA GLY A 288 0.08 -4.11 -7.03
C GLY A 288 -0.88 -2.95 -6.91
N GLY A 289 -1.01 -2.35 -5.71
CA GLY A 289 -1.70 -1.08 -5.51
C GLY A 289 -0.72 0.10 -5.33
N PRO A 290 -1.23 1.34 -5.34
CA PRO A 290 -0.42 2.52 -5.06
C PRO A 290 0.14 2.46 -3.64
N PRO A 291 1.35 2.96 -3.39
CA PRO A 291 2.02 2.80 -2.10
C PRO A 291 1.53 3.80 -1.05
N ILE A 292 0.28 3.65 -0.63
CA ILE A 292 -0.39 4.64 0.20
C ILE A 292 -0.27 4.25 1.67
N GLY A 293 0.15 5.20 2.50
CA GLY A 293 0.44 5.01 3.92
C GLY A 293 1.82 4.41 4.22
N LEU A 294 2.69 4.28 3.22
CA LEU A 294 4.02 3.66 3.36
C LEU A 294 5.09 4.65 2.91
N TYR A 295 5.67 5.41 3.85
CA TYR A 295 6.65 6.45 3.52
C TYR A 295 8.07 6.13 3.98
N PRO A 296 9.09 6.23 3.11
CA PRO A 296 9.04 6.89 1.81
C PRO A 296 8.52 6.00 0.66
N ASN A 297 7.88 6.65 -0.31
CA ASN A 297 7.50 6.10 -1.61
C ASN A 297 8.65 6.30 -2.61
N PRO A 298 9.50 5.29 -2.85
CA PRO A 298 10.71 5.51 -3.59
C PRO A 298 10.41 5.73 -5.07
N SER A 299 10.89 6.85 -5.59
CA SER A 299 11.07 7.03 -7.03
C SER A 299 12.38 6.38 -7.48
N CYS A 300 12.36 5.70 -8.62
CA CYS A 300 13.53 5.05 -9.18
C CYS A 300 14.66 6.08 -9.36
N PRO A 301 15.88 5.85 -8.83
CA PRO A 301 16.95 6.83 -8.92
C PRO A 301 17.39 7.12 -10.36
N SER A 302 17.14 6.18 -11.28
CA SER A 302 17.48 6.30 -12.71
C SER A 302 16.42 7.02 -13.53
N CYS A 303 15.18 6.52 -13.59
CA CYS A 303 14.13 7.10 -14.44
C CYS A 303 13.20 8.08 -13.71
N LYS A 304 13.38 8.28 -12.39
CA LYS A 304 12.59 9.17 -11.53
C LYS A 304 11.10 8.83 -11.43
N ARG A 305 10.68 7.68 -11.96
CA ARG A 305 9.29 7.20 -11.84
C ARG A 305 9.06 6.55 -10.48
N LEU A 306 7.87 6.77 -9.92
CA LEU A 306 7.41 6.02 -8.74
C LEU A 306 7.56 4.51 -8.98
N MET A 307 8.09 3.78 -8.01
CA MET A 307 8.31 2.34 -8.13
C MET A 307 7.06 1.54 -7.75
N PHE A 308 6.85 0.41 -8.42
CA PHE A 308 5.77 -0.53 -8.16
C PHE A 308 5.89 -1.13 -6.77
N HIS A 309 4.85 -1.03 -5.93
CA HIS A 309 4.82 -1.65 -4.62
C HIS A 309 4.60 -3.17 -4.71
N ALA A 310 5.60 -3.93 -4.31
CA ALA A 310 5.59 -5.38 -4.37
C ALA A 310 5.04 -6.01 -3.08
N LEU A 311 5.37 -5.47 -1.91
CA LEU A 311 4.84 -5.95 -0.63
C LEU A 311 5.22 -5.01 0.53
N THR A 312 4.56 -5.25 1.67
CA THR A 312 4.96 -4.72 2.98
C THR A 312 4.83 -5.80 4.03
N VAL A 313 5.81 -5.89 4.93
CA VAL A 313 5.76 -6.65 6.18
C VAL A 313 5.92 -5.70 7.36
N GLU A 314 5.38 -6.07 8.51
CA GLU A 314 5.56 -5.35 9.78
C GLU A 314 6.35 -6.21 10.75
N THR A 315 7.47 -5.72 11.27
CA THR A 315 8.37 -6.43 12.18
C THR A 315 8.28 -5.81 13.57
N TYR A 316 8.16 -6.63 14.62
CA TYR A 316 8.12 -6.17 16.03
C TYR A 316 9.42 -6.48 16.78
N ILE A 317 10.52 -6.69 16.06
CA ILE A 317 11.81 -7.04 16.66
C ILE A 317 12.80 -5.93 16.39
N ARG A 318 13.15 -5.22 17.48
CA ARG A 318 14.02 -4.06 17.47
C ARG A 318 15.38 -4.30 16.79
N GLU A 319 15.97 -5.49 16.94
CA GLU A 319 17.24 -5.85 16.30
C GLU A 319 17.14 -5.96 14.77
N HIS A 320 15.95 -6.28 14.27
CA HIS A 320 15.60 -6.26 12.85
C HIS A 320 14.97 -4.91 12.45
N GLY A 321 14.94 -3.96 13.39
CA GLY A 321 14.17 -2.73 13.37
C GLY A 321 12.67 -3.03 13.52
N ASP A 322 12.01 -2.28 14.38
CA ASP A 322 10.55 -2.30 14.50
C ASP A 322 9.87 -1.57 13.33
N GLY A 323 8.58 -1.81 13.10
CA GLY A 323 7.74 -1.12 12.12
C GLY A 323 7.70 -1.77 10.74
N PHE A 324 7.30 -0.99 9.73
CA PHE A 324 6.99 -1.52 8.40
C PHE A 324 8.22 -1.56 7.48
N ARG A 325 8.29 -2.60 6.66
CA ARG A 325 9.33 -2.83 5.65
C ARG A 325 8.67 -3.13 4.32
N SER A 326 9.00 -2.36 3.30
CA SER A 326 8.33 -2.45 2.00
C SER A 326 9.32 -2.71 0.88
N LEU A 327 8.92 -3.53 -0.10
CA LEU A 327 9.68 -3.78 -1.33
C LEU A 327 9.01 -3.08 -2.49
N TYR A 328 9.82 -2.42 -3.31
CA TYR A 328 9.39 -1.76 -4.53
C TYR A 328 10.27 -2.15 -5.72
N LEU A 329 9.68 -2.15 -6.91
CA LEU A 329 10.30 -2.58 -8.16
C LEU A 329 10.12 -1.49 -9.23
N CYS A 330 11.18 -1.13 -9.93
CA CYS A 330 11.08 -0.28 -11.12
C CYS A 330 11.02 -1.17 -12.36
N GLU A 331 9.88 -1.16 -13.03
CA GLU A 331 9.60 -1.97 -14.22
C GLU A 331 10.50 -1.63 -15.42
N ASP A 332 10.97 -0.38 -15.52
CA ASP A 332 11.77 0.06 -16.68
C ASP A 332 13.27 -0.13 -16.45
N CYS A 333 13.74 0.10 -15.23
CA CYS A 333 15.17 0.11 -14.90
C CYS A 333 15.64 -1.17 -14.22
N HIS A 334 14.71 -2.07 -13.85
CA HIS A 334 14.98 -3.28 -13.07
C HIS A 334 15.75 -2.98 -11.76
N LYS A 335 15.38 -1.86 -11.13
CA LYS A 335 15.87 -1.49 -9.81
C LYS A 335 14.90 -1.94 -8.75
N VAL A 336 15.43 -2.26 -7.58
CA VAL A 336 14.66 -2.55 -6.38
C VAL A 336 14.89 -1.46 -5.35
N ALA A 337 13.88 -1.20 -4.53
CA ALA A 337 14.01 -0.41 -3.33
C ALA A 337 13.39 -1.18 -2.18
N SER A 338 14.16 -1.42 -1.12
CA SER A 338 13.60 -1.83 0.17
C SER A 338 13.56 -0.60 1.07
N THR A 339 12.44 -0.36 1.75
CA THR A 339 12.29 0.78 2.67
C THR A 339 11.97 0.32 4.08
N ALA A 340 12.34 1.14 5.05
CA ALA A 340 11.76 1.14 6.38
C ALA A 340 10.91 2.40 6.57
N THR A 341 9.67 2.19 7.01
CA THR A 341 8.68 3.25 7.26
C THR A 341 8.16 3.09 8.69
N GLY A 342 8.37 4.06 9.56
CA GLY A 342 7.97 4.02 10.99
C GLY A 342 9.12 4.10 12.00
N TRP A 343 8.76 4.36 13.25
CA TRP A 343 9.63 4.43 14.45
C TRP A 343 9.73 3.07 15.16
N ASN A 344 10.69 2.97 16.10
CA ASN A 344 10.63 2.05 17.26
C ASN A 344 9.54 2.49 18.23
#